data_AF-A0A821LIZ2-F1
#
_entry.id   AF-A0A821LIZ2-F1
#
_cell.length_a   1.000
_cell.length_b   1.000
_cell.length_c   1.000
_cell.angle_alpha   90.00
_cell.angle_beta   90.00
_cell.angle_gamma   90.00
#
_symmetry.space_group_name_H-M   'P 1'
#
loop_
_entity.id
_entity.type
_entity.pdbx_description
1 polymer ?
#
loop_
_entity_poly.entity_id
_entity_poly.type
_entity_poly.pdbx_seq_one_letter_code
_entity_poly.pdbx_strand_id
1 'polypeptide(L)'
;DATGITGDATGITGDATSITGDATSIPGDATSIPDDTTSITGDATSIPGDATSIPGDATSIPGDATSIPGNATSIPGDATSIPVDATSIPGDAHFS
;
A
#
# COMPACT_ATOMS: atom_id res chain seq x y z
N ASP A 1 -17.60 4.24 -3.51
CA ASP A 1 -16.53 4.73 -4.38
C ASP A 1 -16.31 6.21 -4.11
N ALA A 2 -15.11 6.56 -3.68
CA ALA A 2 -14.67 7.93 -3.41
C ALA A 2 -13.72 8.39 -4.53
N THR A 3 -14.10 9.48 -5.20
CA THR A 3 -13.30 10.08 -6.27
C THR A 3 -12.45 11.22 -5.71
N GLY A 4 -11.37 10.87 -5.02
CA GLY A 4 -10.45 11.85 -4.45
C GLY A 4 -10.77 12.21 -3.00
N ILE A 5 -9.84 11.87 -2.10
CA ILE A 5 -9.85 12.28 -0.71
C ILE A 5 -8.63 13.17 -0.51
N THR A 6 -8.81 14.34 0.08
CA THR A 6 -7.73 15.30 0.35
C THR A 6 -7.66 15.63 1.83
N GLY A 7 -6.44 15.56 2.38
CA GLY A 7 -6.16 15.66 3.81
C GLY A 7 -6.15 14.31 4.50
N ASP A 8 -5.72 14.30 5.76
CA ASP A 8 -5.57 13.09 6.56
C ASP A 8 -6.93 12.40 6.75
N ALA A 9 -6.96 11.11 6.44
CA ALA A 9 -8.19 10.34 6.37
C ALA A 9 -8.15 9.11 7.28
N THR A 10 -9.21 8.96 8.08
CA THR A 10 -9.39 7.81 8.96
C THR A 10 -10.58 6.98 8.47
N GLY A 11 -10.33 5.73 8.07
CA GLY A 11 -11.40 4.76 7.78
C GLY A 11 -12.13 5.02 6.47
N ILE A 12 -11.40 5.04 5.35
CA ILE A 12 -11.97 5.21 4.01
C ILE A 12 -12.59 3.88 3.59
N THR A 13 -13.90 3.75 3.75
CA THR A 13 -14.62 2.53 3.36
C THR A 13 -15.02 2.57 1.88
N GLY A 14 -14.70 1.50 1.15
CA GLY A 14 -14.97 1.33 -0.27
C GLY A 14 -13.85 1.88 -1.16
N ASP A 15 -14.04 1.73 -2.47
CA ASP A 15 -12.97 1.96 -3.43
C ASP A 15 -12.60 3.45 -3.54
N ALA A 16 -11.30 3.74 -3.55
CA ALA A 16 -10.76 5.08 -3.62
C ALA A 16 -9.80 5.22 -4.81
N THR A 17 -10.09 6.18 -5.68
CA THR A 17 -9.22 6.42 -6.86
C THR A 17 -7.94 7.17 -6.49
N SER A 18 -8.02 8.08 -5.51
CA SER A 18 -6.86 8.87 -5.08
C SER A 18 -7.06 9.38 -3.66
N ILE A 19 -6.04 9.25 -2.83
CA ILE A 19 -6.01 9.77 -1.45
C ILE A 19 -4.75 10.62 -1.31
N THR A 20 -4.91 11.92 -1.17
CA THR A 20 -3.81 12.87 -0.98
C THR A 20 -3.77 13.24 0.50
N GLY A 21 -2.72 12.86 1.21
CA GLY A 21 -2.61 12.92 2.67
C GLY A 21 -2.54 11.53 3.32
N ASP A 22 -2.24 11.51 4.62
CA ASP A 22 -2.02 10.27 5.37
C ASP A 22 -3.32 9.48 5.54
N ALA A 23 -3.25 8.16 5.39
CA ALA A 23 -4.39 7.27 5.56
C ALA A 23 -4.15 6.25 6.66
N THR A 24 -5.02 6.20 7.66
CA THR A 24 -4.89 5.18 8.72
C THR A 24 -5.45 3.82 8.30
N SER A 25 -6.57 3.80 7.59
CA SER A 25 -7.22 2.54 7.21
C SER A 25 -8.10 2.74 5.98
N ILE A 26 -7.90 1.87 5.00
CA ILE A 26 -8.69 1.82 3.76
C ILE A 26 -9.22 0.40 3.59
N PRO A 27 -10.45 0.10 4.07
CA PRO A 27 -11.15 -1.13 3.71
C PRO A 27 -11.75 -0.98 2.30
N GLY A 28 -11.06 -1.50 1.28
CA GLY A 28 -11.42 -1.40 -0.13
C GLY A 28 -10.21 -1.24 -1.03
N ASP A 29 -10.45 -1.12 -2.34
CA ASP A 29 -9.38 -0.98 -3.32
C ASP A 29 -8.90 0.47 -3.43
N ALA A 30 -7.59 0.66 -3.56
CA ALA A 30 -6.96 1.97 -3.69
C ALA A 30 -6.09 2.03 -4.94
N THR A 31 -6.37 3.00 -5.82
CA THR A 31 -5.54 3.17 -7.03
C THR A 31 -4.26 3.97 -6.74
N SER A 32 -4.33 5.04 -5.95
CA SER A 32 -3.18 5.90 -5.69
C SER A 32 -3.22 6.54 -4.31
N ILE A 33 -2.16 6.30 -3.53
CA ILE A 33 -1.96 6.92 -2.22
C ILE A 33 -0.54 7.52 -2.16
N PRO A 34 -0.36 8.77 -2.63
CA PRO A 34 0.92 9.48 -2.66
C PRO A 34 1.69 9.56 -1.34
N ASP A 35 1.00 9.51 -0.19
CA ASP A 35 1.59 9.71 1.13
C ASP A 35 1.50 8.42 1.99
N ASP A 36 1.66 8.54 3.31
CA ASP A 36 1.82 7.39 4.20
C ASP A 36 0.50 6.68 4.48
N THR A 37 0.56 5.35 4.52
CA THR A 37 -0.59 4.51 4.84
C THR A 37 -0.29 3.47 5.90
N THR A 38 -1.09 3.46 6.96
CA THR A 38 -0.95 2.44 8.00
C THR A 38 -1.54 1.10 7.57
N SER A 39 -2.73 1.09 6.98
CA SER A 39 -3.39 -0.17 6.60
C SER A 39 -4.29 -0.05 5.37
N ILE A 40 -4.11 -0.97 4.43
CA ILE A 40 -5.00 -1.18 3.27
C ILE A 40 -5.48 -2.61 3.30
N THR A 41 -6.79 -2.80 3.39
CA THR A 41 -7.40 -4.14 3.28
C THR A 41 -8.13 -4.20 1.95
N GLY A 42 -7.50 -4.83 0.96
CA GLY A 42 -7.91 -4.79 -0.44
C GLY A 42 -6.72 -4.60 -1.38
N ASP A 43 -6.99 -4.32 -2.64
CA ASP A 43 -5.96 -4.19 -3.66
C ASP A 43 -5.43 -2.76 -3.74
N ALA A 44 -4.10 -2.63 -3.83
CA ALA A 44 -3.42 -1.35 -3.98
C ALA A 44 -2.61 -1.30 -5.29
N THR A 45 -2.87 -0.30 -6.12
CA THR A 45 -2.12 -0.16 -7.38
C THR A 45 -0.82 0.62 -7.20
N SER A 46 -0.85 1.75 -6.50
CA SER A 46 0.33 2.60 -6.33
C SER A 46 0.36 3.30 -4.97
N ILE A 47 1.43 3.07 -4.21
CA ILE A 47 1.69 3.72 -2.93
C ILE A 47 3.11 4.29 -2.94
N PRO A 48 3.33 5.52 -3.45
CA PRO A 48 4.63 6.16 -3.44
C PRO A 48 5.22 6.42 -2.04
N GLY A 49 4.37 6.56 -1.01
CA GLY A 49 4.78 6.73 0.38
C GLY A 49 5.00 5.41 1.12
N ASP A 50 5.12 5.50 2.45
CA ASP A 50 5.39 4.33 3.29
C ASP A 50 4.09 3.57 3.59
N ALA A 51 4.19 2.24 3.58
CA ALA A 51 3.09 1.34 3.88
C ALA A 51 3.43 0.41 5.05
N THR A 52 2.65 0.48 6.12
CA THR A 52 2.85 -0.44 7.26
C THR A 52 2.24 -1.81 6.99
N SER A 53 1.01 -1.88 6.49
CA SER A 53 0.31 -3.16 6.30
C SER A 53 -0.62 -3.16 5.10
N ILE A 54 -0.43 -4.10 4.18
CA ILE A 54 -1.30 -4.29 3.01
C ILE A 54 -1.76 -5.75 2.94
N PRO A 55 -2.76 -6.15 3.73
CA PRO A 55 -3.50 -7.37 3.50
C PRO A 55 -4.30 -7.31 2.19
N GLY A 56 -3.63 -7.68 1.09
CA GLY A 56 -4.17 -7.75 -0.27
C GLY A 56 -3.05 -7.72 -1.31
N ASP A 57 -3.41 -7.54 -2.58
CA ASP A 57 -2.42 -7.46 -3.66
C ASP A 57 -1.91 -6.02 -3.83
N ALA A 58 -0.60 -5.89 -4.01
CA ALA A 58 0.07 -4.62 -4.25
C ALA A 58 0.81 -4.64 -5.59
N THR A 59 0.55 -3.66 -6.46
CA THR A 59 1.26 -3.58 -7.74
C THR A 59 2.57 -2.80 -7.63
N SER A 60 2.57 -1.63 -7.00
CA SER A 60 3.75 -0.76 -6.94
C SER A 60 3.85 -0.01 -5.62
N ILE A 61 4.94 -0.21 -4.88
CA ILE A 61 5.24 0.51 -3.65
C ILE A 61 6.68 1.03 -3.70
N PRO A 62 6.90 2.22 -4.28
CA PRO A 62 8.20 2.89 -4.30
C PRO A 62 8.81 3.18 -2.91
N GLY A 63 7.97 3.37 -1.89
CA GLY A 63 8.39 3.64 -0.50
C GLY A 63 8.64 2.36 0.31
N ASP A 64 8.81 2.53 1.61
CA ASP A 64 9.10 1.42 2.52
C ASP A 64 7.84 0.62 2.84
N ALA A 65 7.98 -0.70 2.89
CA ALA A 65 6.90 -1.63 3.18
C ALA A 65 7.24 -2.52 4.38
N THR A 66 6.42 -2.46 5.43
CA THR A 66 6.64 -3.33 6.59
C THR A 66 6.03 -4.72 6.41
N SER A 67 4.78 -4.82 5.94
CA SER A 67 4.08 -6.12 5.83
C SER A 67 3.09 -6.18 4.66
N ILE A 68 3.29 -7.14 3.75
CA ILE A 68 2.42 -7.35 2.59
C ILE A 68 2.12 -8.84 2.43
N PRO A 69 1.11 -9.40 3.13
CA PRO A 69 0.80 -10.81 3.06
C PRO A 69 0.18 -11.33 1.75
N GLY A 70 -0.11 -10.47 0.78
CA GLY A 70 -0.57 -10.84 -0.57
C GLY A 70 0.50 -10.64 -1.64
N ASN A 71 0.09 -10.69 -2.92
CA ASN A 71 1.04 -10.62 -4.03
C ASN A 71 1.66 -9.23 -4.14
N ALA A 72 2.96 -9.17 -4.43
CA ALA A 72 3.66 -7.92 -4.67
C ALA A 72 4.32 -7.91 -6.06
N THR A 73 3.97 -6.95 -6.91
CA THR A 73 4.58 -6.88 -8.25
C THR A 73 5.92 -6.14 -8.24
N SER A 74 5.99 -4.95 -7.62
CA SER A 74 7.18 -4.10 -7.63
C SER A 74 7.34 -3.30 -6.34
N ILE A 75 8.47 -3.49 -5.63
CA ILE A 75 8.80 -2.74 -4.41
C ILE A 75 10.27 -2.26 -4.45
N PRO A 76 10.52 -1.03 -4.93
CA PRO A 76 11.84 -0.40 -4.93
C PRO A 76 12.37 0.08 -3.55
N GLY A 77 11.53 0.09 -2.51
CA GLY A 77 11.93 0.50 -1.16
C GLY A 77 12.35 -0.68 -0.27
N ASP A 78 12.62 -0.39 1.01
CA ASP A 78 12.95 -1.44 1.97
C ASP A 78 11.70 -2.26 2.31
N ALA A 79 11.88 -3.58 2.43
CA ALA A 79 10.79 -4.51 2.68
C ALA A 79 11.11 -5.42 3.87
N THR A 80 10.26 -5.43 4.91
CA THR A 80 10.53 -6.21 6.14
C THR A 80 9.80 -7.56 6.19
N SER A 81 8.68 -7.72 5.48
CA SER A 81 7.93 -8.99 5.46
C SER A 81 7.01 -9.06 4.25
N ILE A 82 7.35 -9.89 3.28
CA ILE A 82 6.53 -10.12 2.07
C ILE A 82 6.25 -11.61 1.87
N PRO A 83 5.06 -12.07 2.26
CA PRO A 83 4.53 -13.37 1.84
C PRO A 83 4.13 -13.44 0.36
N VAL A 84 4.12 -14.66 -0.18
CA VAL A 84 3.58 -15.11 -1.49
C VAL A 84 3.86 -14.21 -2.72
N ASP A 85 4.65 -14.77 -3.65
CA ASP A 85 4.79 -14.31 -5.05
C ASP A 85 5.15 -12.83 -5.23
N ALA A 86 6.37 -12.47 -4.83
CA ALA A 86 7.01 -11.23 -5.23
C ALA A 86 7.70 -11.38 -6.59
N THR A 87 7.40 -10.49 -7.55
CA THR A 87 8.02 -10.53 -8.89
C THR A 87 9.21 -9.58 -9.07
N SER A 88 9.28 -8.48 -8.31
CA SER A 88 10.42 -7.56 -8.34
C SER A 88 10.54 -6.78 -7.02
N ILE A 89 11.68 -6.90 -6.32
CA ILE A 89 11.98 -6.12 -5.10
C ILE A 89 13.45 -5.67 -5.11
N PRO A 90 13.77 -4.44 -5.54
CA PRO A 90 15.10 -3.87 -5.36
C PRO A 90 15.14 -2.83 -4.24
N GLY A 91 15.56 -3.26 -3.04
CA GLY A 91 15.75 -2.55 -1.76
C GLY A 91 16.25 -3.57 -0.71
N ASP A 92 16.61 -3.18 0.52
CA ASP A 92 17.17 -4.13 1.52
C ASP A 92 16.02 -4.99 2.10
N ALA A 93 15.70 -6.10 1.43
CA ALA A 93 14.58 -6.95 1.78
C ALA A 93 14.96 -7.99 2.83
N HIS A 94 14.36 -7.90 4.02
CA HIS A 94 14.44 -8.92 5.04
C HIS A 94 13.18 -9.78 4.98
N PHE A 95 13.30 -11.06 4.64
CA PHE A 95 12.17 -11.98 4.63
C PHE A 95 12.20 -12.83 5.92
N SER A 96 11.14 -12.81 6.72
CA SER A 96 10.99 -13.64 7.93
C SER A 96 10.24 -14.94 7.65
#